data_AF-A0A7L9U213-F1
#
_entry.id   AF-A0A7L9U213-F1
#
_cell.length_a   1.000
_cell.length_b   1.000
_cell.length_c   1.000
_cell.angle_alpha   90.00
_cell.angle_beta   90.00
_cell.angle_gamma   90.00
#
_symmetry.space_group_name_H-M   'P 1'
#
loop_
_entity.id
_entity.type
_entity.pdbx_description
1 polymer ?
#
loop_
_entity_poly.entity_id
_entity_poly.type
_entity_poly.pdbx_seq_one_letter_code
_entity_poly.pdbx_strand_id
1 'polypeptide(L)'
;MRTKHVLIAMLALMLVSGLLEPLEPTSAMPPAWWVLVSAFLSSFLPFYWYRLDSEARLFLPSRWMSTGVVTLTPVVLPIYLLRTRPRGERARALLRCLGFFLLMILASGFGTALRFAVY
;
A
#
# COMPACT_ATOMS: atom_id res chain seq x y z
N MET A 1 8.40 5.63 -14.23
CA MET A 1 7.53 4.47 -13.90
C MET A 1 6.07 4.87 -14.00
N ARG A 2 5.17 3.99 -14.46
CA ARG A 2 3.71 4.24 -14.36
C ARG A 2 3.18 3.86 -12.98
N THR A 3 2.15 4.58 -12.51
CA THR A 3 1.41 4.36 -11.26
C THR A 3 1.07 2.89 -10.97
N LYS A 4 0.71 2.12 -12.01
CA LYS A 4 0.42 0.68 -11.90
C LYS A 4 1.57 -0.16 -11.36
N HIS A 5 2.83 0.18 -11.67
CA HIS A 5 3.99 -0.59 -11.20
C HIS A 5 4.19 -0.40 -9.70
N VAL A 6 3.86 0.78 -9.18
CA VAL A 6 3.93 1.05 -7.73
C VAL A 6 2.87 0.23 -6.98
N LEU A 7 1.65 0.13 -7.53
CA LEU A 7 0.61 -0.73 -6.96
C LEU A 7 1.02 -2.21 -6.96
N ILE A 8 1.63 -2.69 -8.04
CA ILE A 8 2.16 -4.06 -8.11
C ILE A 8 3.29 -4.26 -7.09
N ALA A 9 4.20 -3.29 -6.94
CA ALA A 9 5.27 -3.35 -5.96
C ALA A 9 4.73 -3.40 -4.52
N MET A 10 3.66 -2.66 -4.22
CA MET A 10 2.99 -2.71 -2.91
C MET A 10 2.34 -4.08 -2.66
N LEU A 11 1.69 -4.68 -3.67
CA LEU A 11 1.14 -6.03 -3.55
C LEU A 11 2.23 -7.08 -3.36
N ALA A 12 3.32 -7.00 -4.12
CA ALA A 12 4.47 -7.88 -3.97
C ALA A 12 5.11 -7.74 -2.59
N LEU A 13 5.23 -6.51 -2.08
CA LEU A 13 5.72 -6.25 -0.73
C LEU A 13 4.82 -6.94 0.32
N MET A 14 3.50 -6.78 0.22
CA MET A 14 2.57 -7.44 1.17
C MET A 14 2.65 -8.96 1.09
N LEU A 15 2.74 -9.52 -0.11
CA LEU A 15 2.90 -10.96 -0.32
C LEU A 15 4.18 -11.49 0.36
N VAL A 16 5.31 -10.82 0.12
CA VAL A 16 6.60 -11.23 0.71
C VAL A 16 6.62 -11.01 2.22
N SER A 17 6.00 -9.95 2.72
CA SER A 17 5.81 -9.76 4.16
C SER A 17 5.01 -10.90 4.78
N GLY A 18 3.90 -11.30 4.16
CA GLY A 18 3.10 -12.45 4.62
C GLY A 18 3.85 -13.78 4.60
N LEU A 19 4.73 -13.99 3.62
CA LEU A 19 5.64 -15.15 3.59
C LEU A 19 6.65 -15.15 4.73
N LEU A 20 7.10 -13.97 5.15
CA LEU A 20 8.11 -13.81 6.20
C LEU A 20 7.50 -13.64 7.60
N GLU A 21 6.18 -13.47 7.70
CA GLU A 21 5.45 -13.36 8.96
C GLU A 21 5.68 -14.61 9.83
N PRO A 22 5.97 -14.46 11.13
CA PRO A 22 6.11 -15.60 12.05
C PRO A 22 4.75 -16.27 12.27
N LEU A 23 4.70 -17.61 12.19
CA LEU A 23 3.46 -18.37 12.42
C LEU A 23 3.09 -18.45 13.89
N GLU A 24 4.12 -18.54 14.75
CA GLU A 24 3.96 -18.61 16.20
C GLU A 24 4.52 -17.32 16.82
N PRO A 25 3.85 -16.71 17.80
CA PRO A 25 4.32 -15.49 18.46
C PRO A 25 5.68 -15.67 19.16
N THR A 26 6.06 -16.90 19.46
CA THR A 26 7.34 -17.29 20.08
C THR A 26 8.44 -17.64 19.08
N SER A 27 8.13 -17.65 17.78
CA SER A 27 9.10 -17.99 16.73
C SER A 27 10.02 -16.81 16.40
N ALA A 28 11.14 -17.12 15.74
CA ALA A 28 12.15 -16.14 15.38
C ALA A 28 11.54 -14.96 14.61
N MET A 29 11.76 -13.74 15.09
CA MET A 29 11.38 -12.52 14.41
C MET A 29 11.89 -12.53 12.95
N PRO A 30 11.18 -11.86 12.03
CA PRO A 30 11.70 -11.64 10.69
C PRO A 30 13.08 -10.99 10.77
N PRO A 31 13.99 -11.25 9.82
CA PRO A 31 15.31 -10.64 9.82
C PRO A 31 15.22 -9.12 9.97
N ALA A 32 16.03 -8.53 10.86
CA ALA A 32 15.94 -7.09 11.16
C ALA A 32 16.07 -6.19 9.90
N TRP A 33 16.90 -6.61 8.94
CA TRP A 33 17.04 -5.93 7.66
C TRP A 33 15.73 -5.92 6.85
N TRP A 34 14.94 -7.01 6.91
CA TRP A 34 13.65 -7.09 6.24
C TRP A 34 12.63 -6.16 6.89
N VAL A 35 12.59 -6.11 8.23
CA VAL A 35 11.71 -5.18 8.96
C VAL A 35 12.01 -3.73 8.56
N LEU A 36 13.29 -3.35 8.49
CA LEU A 36 13.73 -2.02 8.09
C LEU A 36 13.34 -1.70 6.63
N VAL A 37 13.64 -2.60 5.70
CA VAL A 37 13.34 -2.41 4.27
C VAL A 37 11.83 -2.38 4.02
N SER A 38 11.08 -3.29 4.61
CA SER A 38 9.62 -3.36 4.45
C SER A 38 8.91 -2.17 5.08
N ALA A 39 9.36 -1.68 6.24
CA ALA A 39 8.83 -0.46 6.84
C ALA A 39 9.11 0.76 5.94
N PHE A 40 10.35 0.92 5.47
CA PHE A 40 10.71 2.00 4.55
C PHE A 40 9.87 1.95 3.26
N LEU A 41 9.76 0.79 2.61
CA LEU A 41 8.99 0.63 1.38
C LEU A 41 7.49 0.85 1.61
N SER A 42 6.96 0.42 2.76
CA SER A 42 5.55 0.62 3.12
C SER A 42 5.20 2.09 3.31
N SER A 43 6.15 2.92 3.74
CA SER A 43 5.98 4.39 3.79
C SER A 43 6.28 5.08 2.45
N PHE A 44 7.30 4.61 1.74
CA PHE A 44 7.80 5.25 0.52
C PHE A 44 6.90 4.99 -0.70
N LEU A 45 6.43 3.76 -0.90
CA LEU A 45 5.64 3.39 -2.08
C LEU A 45 4.28 4.12 -2.16
N PRO A 46 3.46 4.25 -1.09
CA PRO A 46 2.24 5.04 -1.15
C PRO A 46 2.52 6.52 -1.46
N PHE A 47 3.56 7.09 -0.86
CA PHE A 47 3.99 8.45 -1.16
C PHE A 47 4.40 8.61 -2.63
N TYR A 48 5.20 7.69 -3.15
CA TYR A 48 5.64 7.71 -4.54
C TYR A 48 4.48 7.52 -5.52
N TRP A 49 3.53 6.62 -5.21
CA TRP A 49 2.28 6.47 -5.95
C TRP A 49 1.48 7.78 -5.99
N TYR A 50 1.33 8.43 -4.83
CA TYR A 50 0.62 9.70 -4.71
C TYR A 50 1.28 10.80 -5.54
N ARG A 51 2.62 10.87 -5.54
CA ARG A 51 3.35 11.83 -6.37
C ARG A 51 3.09 11.60 -7.86
N LEU A 52 3.14 10.36 -8.32
CA LEU A 52 2.89 10.01 -9.72
C LEU A 52 1.43 10.24 -10.15
N ASP A 53 0.43 9.93 -9.29
CA ASP A 53 -0.99 10.20 -9.61
C ASP A 53 -1.31 11.70 -9.57
N SER A 54 -0.69 12.48 -8.67
CA SER A 54 -0.90 13.92 -8.60
C SER A 54 -0.26 14.68 -9.77
N GLU A 55 0.97 14.31 -10.17
CA GLU A 55 1.63 14.81 -11.39
C GLU A 55 0.78 14.52 -12.64
N ALA A 56 0.26 13.29 -12.78
CA ALA A 56 -0.59 12.90 -13.91
C ALA A 56 -1.95 13.64 -13.95
N ARG A 57 -2.37 14.26 -12.85
CA ARG A 57 -3.63 15.00 -12.73
C ARG A 57 -3.44 16.51 -12.68
N LEU A 58 -2.22 17.01 -12.83
CA LEU A 58 -1.86 18.43 -12.69
C LEU A 58 -2.34 19.02 -11.35
N PHE A 59 -2.45 18.19 -10.32
CA PHE A 59 -2.89 18.62 -9.00
C PHE A 59 -1.67 19.03 -8.18
N LEU A 60 -1.60 20.28 -7.71
CA LEU A 60 -0.46 20.72 -6.89
C LEU A 60 -0.42 19.92 -5.57
N PRO A 61 0.64 19.13 -5.33
CA PRO A 61 0.74 18.38 -4.09
C PRO A 61 0.97 19.36 -2.93
N SER A 62 0.01 19.46 -2.01
CA SER A 62 0.23 20.21 -0.77
C SER A 62 1.17 19.42 0.14
N ARG A 63 2.10 20.11 0.81
CA ARG A 63 3.05 19.49 1.76
C ARG A 63 2.32 18.70 2.85
N TRP A 64 1.16 19.17 3.30
CA TRP A 64 0.30 18.49 4.29
C TRP A 64 -0.25 17.15 3.80
N MET A 65 -0.61 17.05 2.53
CA MET A 65 -1.15 15.82 1.97
C MET A 65 -0.06 14.77 1.76
N SER A 66 1.17 15.22 1.45
CA SER A 66 2.35 14.35 1.40
C SER A 66 2.68 13.73 2.76
N THR A 67 2.68 14.54 3.83
CA THR A 67 2.89 14.04 5.19
C THR A 67 1.78 13.08 5.62
N GLY A 68 0.52 13.41 5.33
CA GLY A 68 -0.63 12.56 5.65
C GLY A 68 -0.60 11.21 4.93
N VAL A 69 -0.12 11.15 3.69
CA VAL A 69 0.02 9.88 2.96
C VAL A 69 1.06 8.97 3.60
N VAL A 70 2.11 9.52 4.21
CA VAL A 70 3.14 8.74 4.91
C VAL A 70 2.65 8.25 6.28
N THR A 71 1.90 9.07 7.01
CA THR A 71 1.49 8.76 8.39
C THR A 71 0.17 8.01 8.49
N LEU A 72 -0.77 8.28 7.58
CA LEU A 72 -2.15 7.78 7.66
C LEU A 72 -2.73 7.48 6.28
N THR A 73 -1.96 6.75 5.47
CA THR A 73 -2.30 6.29 4.12
C THR A 73 -3.77 5.83 3.97
N PRO A 74 -4.31 4.91 4.80
CA PRO A 74 -5.66 4.40 4.62
C PRO A 74 -6.77 5.45 4.80
N VAL A 75 -6.51 6.53 5.53
CA VAL A 75 -7.48 7.61 5.77
C VAL A 75 -7.29 8.74 4.76
N VAL A 76 -6.04 9.08 4.44
CA VAL A 76 -5.72 10.23 3.59
C VAL A 76 -6.00 9.94 2.11
N LEU A 77 -5.83 8.70 1.64
CA LEU A 77 -6.15 8.32 0.25
C LEU A 77 -7.64 8.52 -0.10
N PRO A 78 -8.61 8.04 0.70
CA PRO A 78 -10.03 8.30 0.44
C PRO A 78 -10.35 9.80 0.34
N ILE A 79 -9.81 10.62 1.24
CA ILE A 79 -10.00 12.07 1.24
C ILE A 79 -9.42 12.70 -0.03
N TYR A 80 -8.20 12.28 -0.41
CA TYR A 80 -7.55 12.71 -1.64
C TYR A 80 -8.38 12.38 -2.88
N LEU A 81 -8.88 11.15 -2.99
CA LEU A 81 -9.68 10.70 -4.14
C LEU A 81 -11.02 11.44 -4.21
N LEU A 82 -11.67 11.71 -3.08
CA LEU A 82 -12.89 12.51 -3.05
C LEU A 82 -12.67 13.95 -3.53
N ARG A 83 -11.53 14.55 -3.18
CA ARG A 83 -11.20 15.93 -3.56
C ARG A 83 -10.76 16.06 -5.02
N THR A 84 -10.01 15.09 -5.53
CA THR A 84 -9.43 15.17 -6.88
C THR A 84 -10.32 14.61 -7.98
N ARG A 85 -11.30 13.75 -7.65
CA ARG A 85 -12.13 13.10 -8.68
C ARG A 85 -13.41 13.89 -8.98
N PRO A 86 -13.81 13.98 -10.26
CA PRO A 86 -15.08 14.58 -10.64
C PRO A 86 -16.24 13.81 -9.99
N ARG A 87 -17.36 14.49 -9.69
CA ARG A 87 -18.46 13.97 -8.86
C ARG A 87 -18.97 12.59 -9.30
N GLY A 88 -19.03 12.30 -10.60
CA GLY A 88 -19.46 11.01 -11.15
C GLY A 88 -18.48 9.84 -10.98
N GLU A 89 -17.19 10.10 -10.70
CA GLU A 89 -16.17 9.05 -10.59
C GLU A 89 -15.73 8.76 -9.15
N ARG A 90 -16.18 9.55 -8.18
CA ARG A 90 -15.77 9.46 -6.77
C ARG A 90 -16.05 8.10 -6.16
N ALA A 91 -17.27 7.58 -6.33
CA ALA A 91 -17.67 6.29 -5.80
C ALA A 91 -16.83 5.14 -6.38
N ARG A 92 -16.58 5.17 -7.69
CA ARG A 92 -15.72 4.20 -8.37
C ARG A 92 -14.26 4.29 -7.91
N ALA A 93 -13.75 5.50 -7.68
CA ALA A 93 -12.39 5.69 -7.16
C ALA A 93 -12.25 5.16 -5.73
N LEU A 94 -13.23 5.44 -4.87
CA LEU A 94 -13.26 4.89 -3.51
C LEU A 94 -13.39 3.37 -3.50
N LEU A 95 -14.26 2.81 -4.33
CA LEU A 95 -14.42 1.35 -4.43
C LEU A 95 -13.12 0.68 -4.89
N ARG A 96 -12.40 1.27 -5.84
CA ARG A 96 -11.08 0.77 -6.27
C ARG A 96 -10.03 0.90 -5.16
N CYS A 97 -10.08 1.97 -4.37
CA CYS A 97 -9.18 2.14 -3.22
C CYS A 97 -9.43 1.08 -2.16
N LEU A 98 -10.69 0.85 -1.80
CA LEU A 98 -11.10 -0.19 -0.85
C LEU A 98 -10.74 -1.59 -1.38
N GLY A 99 -11.04 -1.86 -2.65
CA GLY A 99 -10.68 -3.11 -3.31
C GLY A 99 -9.16 -3.33 -3.33
N PHE A 100 -8.36 -2.27 -3.49
CA PHE A 100 -6.91 -2.38 -3.43
C PHE A 100 -6.41 -2.67 -2.01
N PHE A 101 -6.95 -2.04 -0.98
CA PHE A 101 -6.62 -2.39 0.41
C PHE A 101 -7.00 -3.83 0.74
N LEU A 102 -8.17 -4.30 0.27
CA LEU A 102 -8.56 -5.69 0.41
C LEU A 102 -7.58 -6.62 -0.30
N LEU A 103 -7.15 -6.29 -1.52
CA LEU A 103 -6.13 -7.06 -2.24
C LEU A 103 -4.78 -7.09 -1.50
N MET A 104 -4.38 -6.01 -0.82
CA MET A 104 -3.17 -6.00 0.01
C MET A 104 -3.27 -6.95 1.20
N ILE A 105 -4.43 -6.97 1.88
CA ILE A 105 -4.71 -7.90 2.98
C ILE A 105 -4.69 -9.34 2.47
N LEU A 106 -5.36 -9.61 1.35
CA LEU A 106 -5.39 -10.92 0.72
C LEU A 106 -3.99 -11.36 0.26
N ALA A 107 -3.18 -10.46 -0.30
CA ALA A 107 -1.82 -10.77 -0.69
C ALA A 107 -0.96 -11.19 0.50
N SER A 108 -1.05 -10.45 1.61
CA SER A 108 -0.37 -10.83 2.85
C SER A 108 -0.85 -12.18 3.38
N GLY A 109 -2.16 -12.36 3.54
CA GLY A 109 -2.74 -13.62 4.02
C GLY A 109 -2.44 -14.81 3.10
N PHE A 110 -2.40 -14.60 1.78
CA PHE A 110 -2.01 -15.61 0.81
C PHE A 110 -0.53 -15.99 0.94
N GLY A 111 0.36 -15.02 1.19
CA GLY A 111 1.77 -15.29 1.48
C GLY A 111 1.91 -16.19 2.71
N THR A 112 1.18 -15.89 3.78
CA THR A 112 1.16 -16.72 4.98
C THR A 112 0.59 -18.11 4.70
N ALA A 113 -0.54 -18.21 3.99
CA ALA A 113 -1.15 -19.49 3.63
C ALA A 113 -0.26 -20.35 2.73
N LEU A 114 0.48 -19.75 1.78
CA LEU A 114 1.43 -20.46 0.94
C LEU A 114 2.56 -21.05 1.78
N ARG A 115 3.07 -20.31 2.77
CA ARG A 115 4.07 -20.83 3.71
C ARG A 115 3.53 -22.01 4.51
N PHE A 116 2.28 -21.95 4.97
CA PHE A 116 1.63 -23.10 5.62
C PHE A 116 1.51 -24.33 4.73
N ALA A 117 1.30 -24.17 3.43
CA ALA A 117 1.14 -25.30 2.50
C ALA A 117 2.46 -25.97 2.10
N VAL A 118 3.60 -25.32 2.35
CA VAL A 118 4.94 -25.81 1.95
C VAL A 118 5.64 -26.56 3.10
N TYR A 119 5.15 -26.42 4.34
CA TYR A 119 5.62 -27.14 5.52
C TYR A 119 4.63 -28.23 5.93
#